data_AF-A0A378ARB9-F1
#
_entry.id   AF-A0A378ARB9-F1
#
_cell.length_a   1.000
_cell.length_b   1.000
_cell.length_c   1.000
_cell.angle_alpha   90.00
_cell.angle_beta   90.00
_cell.angle_gamma   90.00
#
_symmetry.space_group_name_H-M   'P 1'
#
loop_
_entity.id
_entity.type
_entity.pdbx_description
1 polymer ?
#
loop_
_entity_poly.entity_id
_entity_poly.type
_entity_poly.pdbx_seq_one_letter_code
_entity_poly.pdbx_strand_id
1 'polypeptide(L)'
;MVETICQLLEELAPDKPQGVAHYRDLIAFVADRPGHDLRYAIDASKIARELGWTPAETFTSGMRKTVAWYLANEAWWRQVQDGSYQGERLGLQS
;
A
#
# COMPACT_ATOMS: atom_id res chain seq x y z
N MET A 1 -8.63 2.49 0.27
CA MET A 1 -7.26 2.00 0.57
C MET A 1 -6.33 3.14 0.93
N VAL A 2 -6.04 4.07 0.02
CA VAL A 2 -5.08 5.16 0.28
C VAL A 2 -5.47 5.99 1.51
N GLU A 3 -6.75 6.31 1.67
CA GLU A 3 -7.23 7.00 2.88
C GLU A 3 -6.97 6.22 4.18
N THR A 4 -7.05 4.89 4.16
CA THR A 4 -6.71 4.04 5.30
C THR A 4 -5.23 4.17 5.66
N ILE A 5 -4.35 4.28 4.66
CA ILE A 5 -2.91 4.51 4.87
C ILE A 5 -2.70 5.90 5.51
N CYS A 6 -3.34 6.94 4.97
CA CYS A 6 -3.25 8.29 5.53
C CYS A 6 -3.68 8.30 7.00
N GLN A 7 -4.82 7.67 7.33
CA GLN A 7 -5.29 7.57 8.71
C GLN A 7 -4.32 6.81 9.62
N LEU A 8 -3.72 5.72 9.14
CA LEU A 8 -2.72 4.98 9.91
C LEU A 8 -1.45 5.80 10.12
N LEU A 9 -1.03 6.61 9.16
CA LEU A 9 0.12 7.50 9.31
C LEU A 9 -0.16 8.64 10.29
N GLU A 10 -1.39 9.18 10.34
CA GLU A 10 -1.78 10.14 11.38
C GLU A 10 -1.54 9.60 12.80
N GLU A 11 -1.75 8.30 13.00
CA GLU A 11 -1.57 7.62 14.29
C GLU A 11 -0.13 7.17 14.54
N LEU A 12 0.48 6.49 13.55
CA LEU A 12 1.76 5.78 13.71
C LEU A 12 2.99 6.65 13.41
N ALA A 13 2.81 7.76 12.69
CA ALA A 13 3.85 8.70 12.32
C ALA A 13 3.32 10.15 12.41
N PRO A 14 3.00 10.65 13.60
CA PRO A 14 2.36 11.97 13.75
C PRO A 14 3.27 13.14 13.30
N ASP A 15 4.59 12.94 13.34
CA ASP A 15 5.61 13.90 12.91
C ASP A 15 5.66 13.98 11.38
N LYS A 16 4.92 14.96 10.85
CA LYS A 16 4.74 15.15 9.40
C LYS A 16 5.89 15.93 8.77
N PRO A 17 6.13 15.76 7.45
CA PRO A 17 6.99 16.64 6.69
C PRO A 17 6.53 18.10 6.78
N GLN A 18 7.49 19.03 6.66
CA GLN A 18 7.18 20.46 6.69
C GLN A 18 6.17 20.84 5.59
N GLY A 19 5.14 21.61 5.98
CA GLY A 19 4.09 22.05 5.06
C GLY A 19 2.94 21.06 4.87
N VAL A 20 2.98 19.89 5.51
CA VAL A 20 1.89 18.91 5.47
C VAL A 20 1.03 19.02 6.72
N ALA A 21 -0.22 19.46 6.55
CA ALA A 21 -1.19 19.53 7.65
C ALA A 21 -1.82 18.15 7.92
N HIS A 22 -2.29 17.47 6.87
CA HIS A 22 -2.82 16.11 6.93
C HIS A 22 -2.22 15.24 5.83
N TYR A 23 -1.98 13.96 6.11
CA TYR A 23 -1.44 13.03 5.09
C TYR A 23 -2.34 12.88 3.86
N ARG A 24 -3.66 13.05 4.03
CA ARG A 24 -4.62 13.01 2.91
C ARG A 24 -4.44 14.16 1.92
N ASP A 25 -3.83 15.26 2.35
CA ASP A 25 -3.61 16.43 1.50
C ASP A 25 -2.56 16.14 0.40
N LEU A 26 -1.82 15.04 0.53
CA LEU A 26 -0.86 14.54 -0.45
C LEU A 26 -1.49 13.66 -1.54
N ILE A 27 -2.80 13.37 -1.48
CA ILE A 27 -3.47 12.55 -2.49
C ILE A 27 -3.58 13.34 -3.81
N ALA A 28 -3.01 12.79 -4.88
CA ALA A 28 -3.12 13.31 -6.23
C ALA A 28 -3.67 12.24 -7.18
N PHE A 29 -4.68 12.61 -7.96
CA PHE A 29 -5.18 11.76 -9.05
C PHE A 29 -4.34 12.02 -10.31
N VAL A 30 -3.88 10.94 -10.93
CA VAL A 30 -3.10 10.97 -12.17
C VAL A 30 -3.85 10.21 -13.26
N ALA A 31 -3.49 10.43 -14.52
CA ALA A 31 -4.05 9.68 -15.65
C ALA A 31 -3.95 8.18 -15.38
N ASP A 32 -4.98 7.40 -15.71
CA ASP A 32 -4.99 5.95 -15.47
C ASP A 32 -3.97 5.22 -16.36
N ARG A 33 -3.63 3.98 -16.01
CA ARG A 33 -2.73 3.14 -16.80
C ARG A 33 -3.50 2.52 -17.98
N PRO A 34 -2.98 2.54 -19.22
CA PRO A 34 -3.57 1.78 -20.32
C PRO A 34 -3.68 0.29 -19.98
N GLY A 35 -4.86 -0.30 -20.20
CA GLY A 35 -5.11 -1.71 -19.91
C GLY A 35 -5.29 -2.05 -18.43
N HIS A 36 -5.64 -1.07 -17.59
CA HIS A 36 -5.97 -1.33 -16.18
C HIS A 36 -7.28 -2.11 -16.06
N ASP A 37 -7.19 -3.37 -15.65
CA ASP A 37 -8.36 -4.17 -15.30
C ASP A 37 -9.07 -3.58 -14.08
N LEU A 38 -10.36 -3.25 -14.23
CA LEU A 38 -11.12 -2.51 -13.22
C LEU A 38 -11.48 -3.33 -11.99
N ARG A 39 -11.53 -4.66 -12.11
CA ARG A 39 -12.01 -5.54 -11.04
C ARG A 39 -11.38 -6.91 -11.11
N TYR A 40 -10.75 -7.28 -10.01
CA TYR A 40 -10.45 -8.66 -9.67
C TYR A 40 -11.27 -9.07 -8.45
N ALA A 41 -11.82 -10.28 -8.49
CA ALA A 41 -12.51 -10.90 -7.37
C ALA A 41 -12.27 -12.41 -7.42
N ILE A 42 -11.92 -13.00 -6.28
CA ILE A 42 -11.62 -14.43 -6.16
C ILE A 42 -12.66 -15.07 -5.24
N ASP A 43 -13.21 -16.20 -5.67
CA ASP A 43 -13.93 -17.12 -4.80
C ASP A 43 -12.95 -18.15 -4.20
N ALA A 44 -12.67 -18.01 -2.90
CA ALA A 44 -11.78 -18.90 -2.15
C ALA A 44 -12.53 -20.05 -1.44
N SER A 45 -13.80 -20.29 -1.77
CA SER A 45 -14.64 -21.31 -1.10
C SER A 45 -14.08 -22.73 -1.23
N LYS A 46 -13.42 -23.05 -2.35
CA LYS A 46 -12.80 -24.37 -2.56
C LYS A 46 -11.71 -24.66 -1.53
N ILE A 47 -10.76 -23.76 -1.37
CA ILE A 47 -9.63 -23.95 -0.44
C ILE A 47 -10.10 -23.92 1.02
N ALA A 48 -11.12 -23.12 1.33
CA ALA A 48 -11.73 -23.11 2.66
C ALA A 48 -12.39 -24.46 2.98
N ARG A 49 -13.14 -25.04 2.04
CA ARG A 49 -13.83 -26.33 2.25
C ARG A 49 -12.86 -27.52 2.28
N GLU A 50 -11.90 -27.54 1.36
CA GLU A 50 -11.04 -28.72 1.15
C GLU A 50 -9.85 -28.75 2.10
N LEU A 51 -9.29 -27.58 2.44
CA LEU A 51 -8.08 -27.47 3.27
C LEU A 51 -8.33 -26.78 4.62
N GLY A 52 -9.56 -26.32 4.89
CA GLY A 52 -9.86 -25.58 6.12
C GLY A 52 -9.21 -24.20 6.19
N TRP A 53 -8.72 -23.68 5.06
CA TRP A 53 -8.01 -22.40 5.06
C TRP A 53 -8.99 -21.23 5.25
N THR A 54 -8.62 -20.32 6.13
CA THR A 54 -9.27 -19.02 6.29
C THR A 54 -8.21 -17.93 6.48
N PRO A 55 -8.44 -16.69 6.00
CA PRO A 55 -7.50 -15.61 6.22
C PRO A 55 -7.37 -15.31 7.73
N ALA A 56 -6.12 -15.23 8.21
CA ALA A 56 -5.83 -14.84 9.58
C ALA A 56 -5.96 -13.31 9.81
N GLU A 57 -5.89 -12.53 8.73
CA GLU A 57 -5.95 -11.08 8.75
C GLU A 57 -7.18 -10.56 8.02
N THR A 58 -7.72 -9.46 8.54
CA THR A 58 -8.62 -8.59 7.77
C THR A 58 -7.79 -7.58 6.99
N PHE A 59 -8.41 -6.89 6.04
CA PHE A 59 -7.75 -5.77 5.36
C PHE A 59 -7.21 -4.73 6.35
N THR A 60 -7.99 -4.33 7.35
CA THR A 60 -7.60 -3.31 8.33
C THR A 60 -6.43 -3.77 9.20
N SER A 61 -6.46 -5.01 9.70
CA SER A 61 -5.38 -5.52 10.55
C SER A 61 -4.09 -5.73 9.76
N GLY A 62 -4.18 -6.25 8.53
CA GLY A 62 -3.06 -6.39 7.62
C GLY A 62 -2.44 -5.05 7.26
N MET A 63 -3.24 -4.07 6.83
CA MET A 63 -2.74 -2.74 6.46
C MET A 63 -2.01 -2.03 7.61
N ARG A 64 -2.52 -2.12 8.83
CA ARG A 64 -1.84 -1.57 10.02
C ARG A 64 -0.46 -2.21 10.21
N LYS A 65 -0.39 -3.55 10.16
CA LYS A 65 0.87 -4.28 10.30
C LYS A 65 1.86 -3.91 9.20
N THR A 66 1.37 -3.77 7.96
CA THR A 66 2.20 -3.32 6.83
C THR A 66 2.77 -1.93 7.06
N VAL A 67 1.94 -0.93 7.38
CA VAL A 67 2.43 0.44 7.64
C VAL A 67 3.45 0.46 8.78
N ALA A 68 3.16 -0.20 9.90
CA ALA A 68 4.08 -0.31 11.03
C ALA A 68 5.41 -0.98 10.63
N TRP A 69 5.36 -2.01 9.79
CA TRP A 69 6.57 -2.69 9.30
C TRP A 69 7.43 -1.74 8.45
N TYR A 70 6.84 -0.99 7.51
CA TYR A 70 7.62 -0.05 6.68
C TYR A 70 8.27 1.07 7.50
N LEU A 71 7.59 1.57 8.54
CA LEU A 71 8.15 2.56 9.46
C LEU A 71 9.31 1.97 10.28
N ALA A 72 9.22 0.72 10.71
CA ALA A 72 10.25 0.06 11.51
C ALA A 72 11.45 -0.45 10.71
N ASN A 73 11.34 -0.55 9.37
CA ASN A 73 12.34 -1.20 8.52
C ASN A 73 12.93 -0.24 7.47
N GLU A 74 13.27 0.98 7.90
CA GLU A 74 13.84 2.02 7.04
C GLU A 74 15.10 1.59 6.29
N ALA A 75 16.04 0.95 6.99
CA ALA A 75 17.27 0.46 6.36
C ALA A 75 17.00 -0.50 5.20
N TRP A 76 15.93 -1.30 5.30
CA TRP A 76 15.57 -2.28 4.27
C TRP A 76 15.08 -1.59 2.99
N TRP A 77 14.09 -0.71 3.07
CA TRP A 77 13.55 -0.08 1.85
C TRP A 77 14.48 0.99 1.29
N ARG A 78 15.35 1.59 2.10
CA ARG A 78 16.41 2.50 1.60
C ARG A 78 17.37 1.78 0.67
N GLN A 79 17.74 0.55 0.97
CA GLN A 79 18.58 -0.26 0.08
C GLN A 79 17.85 -0.62 -1.22
N VAL A 80 16.55 -0.88 -1.17
CA VAL A 80 15.77 -1.13 -2.40
C VAL A 80 15.74 0.10 -3.32
N GLN A 81 15.77 1.32 -2.76
CA GLN A 81 15.79 2.56 -3.53
C GLN A 81 17.19 2.97 -4.03
N ASP A 82 18.26 2.39 -3.50
CA ASP A 82 19.64 2.78 -3.86
C ASP A 82 20.13 2.17 -5.20
N GLY A 83 19.48 1.11 -5.65
CA GLY A 83 19.86 0.33 -6.83
C GLY A 83 18.80 0.35 -7.92
N SER A 84 19.07 1.04 -9.02
CA SER A 84 18.35 0.98 -10.32
C SER A 84 16.91 1.50 -10.42
N TYR A 85 16.14 1.64 -9.34
CA TYR A 85 14.74 2.07 -9.41
C TYR A 85 14.59 3.59 -9.16
N GLN A 86 14.35 4.37 -10.22
CA GLN A 86 14.29 5.84 -10.14
C GLN A 86 12.91 6.40 -9.73
N GLY A 87 11.95 5.55 -9.34
CA GLY A 87 10.59 5.98 -9.02
C GLY A 87 9.81 6.51 -10.23
N GLU A 88 10.31 6.28 -11.44
CA GLU A 88 9.62 6.60 -12.68
C GLU A 88 8.37 5.74 -12.85
N ARG A 89 7.34 6.32 -13.47
CA ARG A 89 6.09 5.61 -13.72
C ARG A 89 6.30 4.62 -14.87
N LEU A 90 6.46 3.35 -14.51
CA LEU A 90 6.60 2.26 -15.47
C LEU A 90 5.28 1.98 -16.22
N GLY A 91 5.37 1.57 -17.48
CA GLY A 91 4.22 1.18 -18.30
C GLY A 91 3.47 2.33 -18.98
N LEU A 92 4.12 3.49 -19.14
CA LEU A 92 3.59 4.64 -19.91
C LEU A 92 3.98 4.63 -21.39
N GLN A 93 5.05 3.93 -21.76
CA GLN A 93 5.48 3.80 -23.15
C GLN A 93 4.86 2.53 -23.76
N SER A 94 4.16 2.72 -24.87
CA SER A 94 3.63 1.68 -25.76
C SER A 94 4.58 1.40 -26.90
#